data_AF-A0AAW6XYV0-F1
#
_entry.id   AF-A0AAW6XYV0-F1
#
_cell.length_a   1.000
_cell.length_b   1.000
_cell.length_c   1.000
_cell.angle_alpha   90.00
_cell.angle_beta   90.00
_cell.angle_gamma   90.00
#
_symmetry.space_group_name_H-M   'P 1'
#
loop_
_entity.id
_entity.type
_entity.pdbx_description
1 polymer ?
#
loop_
_entity_poly.entity_id
_entity_poly.type
_entity_poly.pdbx_seq_one_letter_code
_entity_poly.pdbx_strand_id
1 'polypeptide(L)'
;YAKIVGTPKQRRAALEQDADIYIVNREILPWLVQQCSPYFKWDMVVIDELSSFKSWQSKRFKAFMAMRPYMKRVVGLTGTPSSNGLMD
;
A
#
# COMPACT_ATOMS: atom_id res chain seq x y z
N TYR A 1 7.83 -13.94 4.79
CA TYR A 1 7.44 -12.53 4.57
C TYR A 1 8.67 -11.71 4.23
N ALA A 2 8.55 -10.67 3.41
CA ALA A 2 9.65 -9.79 2.99
C ALA A 2 9.40 -8.33 3.43
N LYS A 3 10.45 -7.61 3.85
CA LYS A 3 10.35 -6.20 4.23
C LYS A 3 10.97 -5.33 3.14
N ILE A 4 10.19 -4.48 2.50
CA ILE A 4 10.66 -3.56 1.45
C ILE A 4 11.10 -2.25 2.12
N VAL A 5 12.33 -2.25 2.64
CA VAL A 5 12.94 -1.12 3.36
C VAL A 5 14.39 -0.91 2.92
N GLY A 6 15.01 0.19 3.37
CA GLY A 6 16.42 0.49 3.10
C GLY A 6 16.65 1.20 1.76
N THR A 7 17.83 0.99 1.18
CA THR A 7 18.28 1.58 -0.09
C THR A 7 17.46 1.06 -1.28
N PRO A 8 17.46 1.76 -2.43
CA PRO A 8 16.76 1.29 -3.63
C PRO A 8 17.14 -0.14 -4.05
N LYS A 9 18.42 -0.50 -3.90
CA LYS A 9 18.92 -1.86 -4.18
C LYS A 9 18.31 -2.91 -3.25
N GLN A 10 18.25 -2.63 -1.95
CA GLN A 10 17.64 -3.51 -0.96
C GLN A 10 16.13 -3.67 -1.20
N ARG A 11 15.44 -2.58 -1.57
CA ARG A 11 14.00 -2.62 -1.88
C ARG A 11 13.69 -3.50 -3.09
N ARG A 12 14.49 -3.41 -4.16
CA ARG A 12 14.31 -4.29 -5.34
C ARG A 12 14.57 -5.75 -5.01
N ALA A 13 15.66 -6.05 -4.30
CA ALA A 13 15.96 -7.41 -3.87
C ALA A 13 14.83 -8.00 -3.00
N ALA A 14 14.27 -7.20 -2.07
CA ALA A 14 13.13 -7.62 -1.26
C ALA A 14 11.84 -7.80 -2.06
N LEU A 15 11.66 -7.06 -3.16
CA LEU A 15 10.48 -7.17 -4.04
C LEU A 15 10.53 -8.44 -4.93
N GLU A 16 11.74 -8.83 -5.34
CA GLU A 16 12.03 -10.03 -6.14
C GLU A 16 12.03 -11.32 -5.31
N GLN A 17 12.23 -11.21 -3.99
CA GLN A 17 12.13 -12.35 -3.09
C GLN A 17 10.75 -13.00 -3.19
N ASP A 18 10.70 -14.32 -3.29
CA ASP A 18 9.46 -15.09 -3.22
C ASP A 18 8.95 -15.10 -1.77
N ALA A 19 7.80 -14.48 -1.53
CA ALA A 19 7.20 -14.34 -0.21
C ALA A 19 5.69 -14.14 -0.32
N ASP A 20 4.94 -14.69 0.64
CA ASP A 20 3.47 -14.53 0.65
C ASP A 20 3.03 -13.13 1.12
N ILE A 21 3.82 -12.51 2.00
CA ILE A 21 3.50 -11.23 2.65
C ILE A 21 4.66 -10.27 2.48
N TYR A 22 4.35 -9.07 1.98
CA TYR A 22 5.30 -7.97 1.85
C TYR A 22 4.89 -6.81 2.74
N ILE A 23 5.84 -6.34 3.54
CA ILE A 23 5.64 -5.24 4.47
C ILE A 23 6.37 -4.03 3.91
N VAL A 24 5.63 -2.94 3.70
CA VAL A 24 6.14 -1.68 3.15
C VAL A 24 5.79 -0.52 4.06
N ASN A 25 6.66 0.49 4.11
CA ASN A 25 6.28 1.77 4.70
C ASN A 25 5.49 2.60 3.68
N ARG A 26 4.55 3.42 4.17
CA ARG A 26 3.65 4.27 3.36
C ARG A 26 4.41 5.22 2.44
N GLU A 27 5.59 5.69 2.85
CA GLU A 27 6.48 6.56 2.07
C GLU A 27 6.94 5.90 0.74
N ILE A 28 7.02 4.56 0.74
CA ILE A 28 7.57 3.76 -0.36
C ILE A 28 6.47 3.38 -1.36
N LEU A 29 5.19 3.54 -1.00
CA LEU A 29 4.06 3.14 -1.82
C LEU A 29 4.11 3.72 -3.25
N PRO A 30 4.38 5.02 -3.48
CA PRO A 30 4.43 5.56 -4.84
C PRO A 30 5.52 4.91 -5.69
N TRP A 31 6.67 4.59 -5.09
CA TRP A 31 7.75 3.89 -5.77
C TRP A 31 7.36 2.44 -6.10
N LEU A 32 6.74 1.73 -5.15
CA LEU A 32 6.28 0.36 -5.34
C LEU A 32 5.31 0.26 -6.51
N VAL A 33 4.34 1.18 -6.58
CA VAL A 33 3.35 1.25 -7.66
C VAL A 33 4.01 1.41 -9.02
N GLN A 34 5.05 2.25 -9.12
CA GLN A 34 5.80 2.42 -10.37
C GLN A 34 6.56 1.16 -10.77
N GLN A 35 7.07 0.38 -9.82
CA GLN A 35 7.79 -0.86 -10.13
C GLN A 35 6.86 -2.02 -10.51
N CYS A 36 5.64 -2.04 -9.98
CA CYS A 36 4.69 -3.13 -10.20
C CYS A 36 3.64 -2.83 -11.28
N SER A 37 3.46 -1.58 -11.70
CA SER A 37 2.50 -1.26 -12.75
C SER A 37 2.89 -1.89 -14.11
N PRO A 38 1.95 -2.52 -14.85
CA PRO A 38 0.52 -2.67 -14.56
C PRO A 38 0.16 -3.96 -13.77
N TYR A 39 1.12 -4.86 -13.56
CA TYR A 39 0.89 -6.18 -12.97
C TYR A 39 1.14 -6.22 -11.46
N PHE A 40 0.07 -6.14 -10.69
CA PHE A 40 0.13 -6.35 -9.25
C PHE A 40 -0.05 -7.83 -8.91
N LYS A 41 0.95 -8.42 -8.25
CA LYS A 41 0.94 -9.83 -7.84
C LYS A 41 0.10 -10.11 -6.59
N TRP A 42 -0.41 -9.08 -5.93
CA TRP A 42 -1.14 -9.19 -4.66
C TRP A 42 -2.63 -8.98 -4.85
N ASP A 43 -3.41 -9.88 -4.29
CA ASP A 43 -4.87 -9.84 -4.30
C ASP A 43 -5.45 -9.15 -3.05
N MET A 44 -4.67 -9.00 -1.98
CA MET A 44 -5.04 -8.33 -0.74
C MET A 44 -4.04 -7.25 -0.33
N VAL A 45 -4.56 -6.15 0.24
CA VAL A 45 -3.78 -5.13 0.91
C VAL A 45 -4.36 -4.84 2.30
N VAL A 46 -3.47 -4.68 3.28
CA VAL A 46 -3.81 -4.25 4.64
C VAL A 46 -3.20 -2.87 4.86
N ILE A 47 -4.04 -1.89 5.19
CA ILE A 47 -3.63 -0.52 5.50
C ILE A 47 -3.74 -0.35 7.01
N ASP A 48 -2.60 -0.25 7.67
CA ASP A 48 -2.55 0.11 9.08
C ASP A 48 -2.68 1.63 9.25
N GLU A 49 -3.42 2.03 10.28
CA GLU A 49 -3.89 3.39 10.55
C GLU A 49 -4.57 4.06 9.35
N LEU A 50 -5.72 3.51 8.91
CA LEU A 50 -6.49 4.01 7.75
C LEU A 50 -6.85 5.51 7.88
N SER A 51 -7.02 6.03 9.09
CA SER A 51 -7.30 7.46 9.34
C SER A 51 -6.27 8.40 8.68
N SER A 52 -5.02 7.94 8.57
CA SER A 52 -3.92 8.67 7.94
C SER A 52 -3.98 8.72 6.41
N PHE A 53 -4.85 7.92 5.79
CA PHE A 53 -5.02 7.81 4.34
C PHE A 53 -6.11 8.74 3.78
N LYS A 54 -6.82 9.48 4.63
CA LYS A 54 -7.95 10.36 4.24
C LYS A 54 -7.58 11.53 3.32
N SER A 55 -6.30 11.83 3.14
CA SER A 55 -5.90 12.87 2.18
C SER A 55 -5.94 12.35 0.74
N TRP A 56 -7.10 12.51 0.10
CA TRP A 56 -7.39 12.19 -1.31
C TRP A 56 -6.41 12.81 -2.31
N GLN A 57 -5.82 13.96 -1.97
CA GLN A 57 -4.88 14.68 -2.83
C GLN A 57 -3.45 14.13 -2.76
N SER A 58 -3.13 13.29 -1.77
CA SER A 58 -1.77 12.82 -1.55
C SER A 58 -1.29 11.90 -2.68
N LYS A 59 0.02 11.96 -2.99
CA LYS A 59 0.65 11.03 -3.95
C LYS A 59 0.44 9.57 -3.57
N ARG A 60 0.37 9.29 -2.26
CA ARG A 60 0.11 7.96 -1.69
C ARG A 60 -1.29 7.46 -2.03
N PHE A 61 -2.29 8.31 -1.86
CA PHE A 61 -3.68 7.98 -2.17
C PHE A 61 -3.85 7.70 -3.67
N LYS A 62 -3.31 8.56 -4.54
CA LYS A 62 -3.35 8.35 -5.99
C LYS A 62 -2.62 7.06 -6.41
N ALA A 63 -1.44 6.81 -5.83
CA ALA A 63 -0.69 5.59 -6.09
C ALA A 63 -1.49 4.34 -5.67
N PHE A 64 -2.12 4.37 -4.49
CA PHE A 64 -3.00 3.29 -4.03
C PHE A 64 -4.19 3.07 -4.98
N MET A 65 -4.85 4.14 -5.42
CA MET A 65 -5.99 4.04 -6.35
C MET A 65 -5.61 3.46 -7.71
N ALA A 66 -4.37 3.65 -8.16
CA ALA A 66 -3.87 2.99 -9.37
C ALA A 66 -3.74 1.46 -9.20
N MET A 67 -3.45 0.97 -7.99
CA MET A 67 -3.39 -0.47 -7.70
C MET A 67 -4.75 -1.09 -7.39
N ARG A 68 -5.68 -0.28 -6.87
CA ARG A 68 -6.97 -0.74 -6.34
C ARG A 68 -7.76 -1.68 -7.27
N PRO A 69 -7.78 -1.50 -8.61
CA PRO A 69 -8.50 -2.39 -9.52
C PRO A 69 -7.95 -3.82 -9.56
N TYR A 70 -6.68 -4.01 -9.21
CA TYR A 70 -6.01 -5.33 -9.26
C TYR A 70 -6.16 -6.12 -7.95
N MET A 71 -6.68 -5.48 -6.90
CA MET A 71 -6.82 -6.07 -5.56
C MET A 71 -8.27 -6.52 -5.33
N LYS A 72 -8.45 -7.78 -4.93
CA LYS A 72 -9.74 -8.35 -4.54
C LYS A 72 -10.21 -7.83 -3.19
N ARG A 73 -9.29 -7.59 -2.25
CA ARG A 73 -9.62 -7.21 -0.87
C ARG A 73 -8.73 -6.07 -0.35
N VAL A 74 -9.36 -5.12 0.33
CA VAL A 74 -8.68 -4.03 1.06
C VAL A 74 -9.16 -4.10 2.50
N VAL A 75 -8.24 -4.23 3.45
CA VAL A 75 -8.53 -4.24 4.88
C VAL A 75 -7.90 -2.98 5.49
N GLY A 76 -8.71 -2.14 6.13
CA GLY A 76 -8.22 -1.00 6.90
C GLY A 76 -8.21 -1.34 8.38
N LEU A 77 -7.06 -1.18 9.03
CA LEU A 77 -6.94 -1.25 10.49
C LEU A 77 -6.87 0.19 11.01
N THR A 78 -7.68 0.51 12.01
CA THR A 78 -7.61 1.81 12.71
C THR A 78 -8.12 1.66 14.12
N GLY A 79 -7.43 2.28 15.07
CA GLY A 79 -7.85 2.35 16.47
C GLY A 79 -8.79 3.51 16.77
N THR A 80 -9.00 4.41 15.81
CA THR A 80 -9.84 5.60 15.97
C THR A 80 -10.93 5.62 14.89
N PRO A 81 -12.13 5.08 15.17
CA PRO A 81 -13.25 5.29 14.28
C PRO A 81 -13.49 6.80 14.18
N SER A 82 -13.47 7.34 12.96
CA SER A 82 -13.74 8.76 12.74
C SER A 82 -15.18 9.08 13.14
N SER A 83 -15.40 10.14 13.93
CA SER A 83 -16.73 10.53 14.45
C SER A 83 -17.66 11.18 13.42
N ASN A 84 -17.27 11.38 12.16
CA ASN A 84 -18.05 12.18 11.20
C ASN A 84 -18.50 11.33 10.01
N GLY A 85 -19.78 11.51 9.68
CA GLY A 85 -20.63 10.60 8.92
C GLY A 85 -20.15 10.25 7.52
N LEU A 86 -20.83 9.23 6.99
CA LEU A 86 -20.91 8.82 5.59
C LEU A 86 -20.48 9.93 4.63
N MET A 87 -19.48 9.61 3.79
CA MET A 87 -18.75 10.44 2.81
C MET A 87 -17.42 10.98 3.34
N ASP A 88 -16.40 10.11 3.32
CA ASP A 88 -15.02 10.46 3.01
C ASP A 88 -14.34 9.31 2.29
#